data_AF-A0A956GNX2-F1
#
_entry.id   AF-A0A956GNX2-F1
#
_cell.length_a   1.000
_cell.length_b   1.000
_cell.length_c   1.000
_cell.angle_alpha   90.00
_cell.angle_beta   90.00
_cell.angle_gamma   90.00
#
_symmetry.space_group_name_H-M   'P 1'
#
loop_
_entity.id
_entity.type
_entity.pdbx_description
1 polymer ?
#
loop_
_entity_poly.entity_id
_entity_poly.type
_entity_poly.pdbx_seq_one_letter_code
_entity_poly.pdbx_strand_id
1 'polypeptide(L)' 'GAAACVAVDGPAQLQLDRAALGSIFLGAFAPSRLARVGRITGEPAAIAVADRLFATPVAPWCPEIF' A
#
# COMPACT_ATOMS: atom_id res chain seq x y z
N GLY A 1 -16.26 -4.45 1.12
CA GLY A 1 -15.92 -3.43 0.10
C GLY A 1 -15.66 -4.13 -1.22
N ALA A 2 -15.95 -3.47 -2.34
CA ALA A 2 -15.59 -3.97 -3.66
C ALA A 2 -14.24 -3.35 -4.08
N ALA A 3 -13.43 -4.11 -4.80
CA ALA A 3 -12.20 -3.63 -5.41
C ALA A 3 -12.03 -4.28 -6.80
N ALA A 4 -11.43 -3.55 -7.72
CA ALA A 4 -11.06 -4.04 -9.04
C ALA A 4 -9.62 -3.65 -9.33
N CYS A 5 -8.89 -4.52 -10.03
CA CYS A 5 -7.56 -4.26 -10.54
C CYS A 5 -7.58 -4.56 -12.03
N VAL A 6 -7.30 -3.56 -12.85
CA VAL A 6 -7.25 -3.67 -14.30
C VAL A 6 -6.01 -2.96 -14.80
N ALA A 7 -5.43 -3.46 -15.89
CA ALA A 7 -4.35 -2.75 -16.55
C ALA A 7 -4.89 -1.42 -17.12
N VAL A 8 -4.16 -0.35 -16.88
CA VAL A 8 -4.47 0.98 -17.40
C VAL A 8 -3.20 1.60 -17.99
N ASP A 9 -3.37 2.37 -19.05
CA ASP A 9 -2.31 3.21 -19.61
C ASP A 9 -2.33 4.60 -18.96
N GLY A 10 -1.20 5.31 -19.01
CA GLY A 10 -1.07 6.68 -18.53
C GLY A 10 -0.12 6.84 -17.35
N PRO A 11 -0.02 8.06 -16.79
CA PRO A 11 0.90 8.35 -15.69
C PRO A 11 0.47 7.64 -14.41
N ALA A 12 1.43 7.00 -13.74
CA ALA A 12 1.20 6.36 -12.44
C ALA A 12 1.07 7.43 -11.34
N GLN A 13 0.06 7.29 -10.47
CA GLN A 13 -0.09 8.13 -9.28
C GLN A 13 0.88 7.73 -8.15
N LEU A 14 1.22 6.45 -8.11
CA LEU A 14 2.17 5.85 -7.15
C LEU A 14 3.07 4.87 -7.88
N GLN A 15 4.34 4.83 -7.50
CA GLN A 15 5.28 3.80 -7.92
C GLN A 15 5.86 3.08 -6.71
N LEU A 16 5.94 1.77 -6.80
CA LEU A 16 6.45 0.89 -5.75
C LEU A 16 6.80 -0.47 -6.34
N ASP A 17 7.70 -1.19 -5.67
CA ASP A 17 8.00 -2.57 -6.03
C ASP A 17 6.99 -3.55 -5.38
N ARG A 18 7.10 -4.84 -5.76
CA ARG A 18 6.23 -5.90 -5.24
C ARG A 18 6.39 -6.13 -3.73
N ALA A 19 7.59 -5.92 -3.18
CA ALA A 19 7.86 -6.14 -1.77
C ALA A 19 7.24 -5.04 -0.90
N ALA A 20 7.28 -3.79 -1.38
CA ALA A 20 6.57 -2.67 -0.79
C ALA A 20 5.06 -2.90 -0.82
N LEU A 21 4.51 -3.38 -1.94
CA LEU A 21 3.10 -3.76 -2.03
C LEU A 21 2.75 -4.86 -1.01
N GLY A 22 3.56 -5.92 -0.92
CA GLY A 22 3.35 -7.00 0.06
C GLY A 22 3.36 -6.50 1.50
N SER A 23 4.21 -5.51 1.81
CA SER A 23 4.32 -4.93 3.16
C SER A 23 3.06 -4.16 3.58
N ILE A 24 2.40 -3.47 2.65
CA ILE A 24 1.19 -2.67 2.94
C ILE A 24 -0.11 -3.47 2.76
N PHE A 25 -0.08 -4.60 2.07
CA PHE A 25 -1.27 -5.32 1.61
C PHE A 25 -2.23 -5.72 2.73
N LEU A 26 -1.69 -6.17 3.88
CA LEU A 26 -2.49 -6.57 5.05
C LEU A 26 -2.75 -5.42 6.04
N GLY A 27 -2.31 -4.20 5.72
CA GLY A 27 -2.47 -3.02 6.59
C GLY A 27 -1.52 -2.95 7.78
N ALA A 28 -0.49 -3.80 7.87
CA ALA A 28 0.52 -3.74 8.93
C ALA A 28 1.36 -2.44 8.86
N PHE A 29 1.61 -1.94 7.66
CA PHE A 29 2.38 -0.73 7.42
C PHE A 29 1.59 0.27 6.58
N ALA A 30 1.62 1.54 6.98
CA ALA A 30 1.06 2.63 6.19
C ALA A 30 1.96 2.95 4.99
N PRO A 31 1.41 3.13 3.77
CA PRO A 31 2.12 3.62 2.60
C PRO A 31 3.00 4.85 2.86
N SER A 32 2.55 5.84 3.63
CA SER A 32 3.35 7.02 4.00
C SER A 32 4.64 6.69 4.75
N ARG A 33 4.66 5.62 5.55
CA ARG A 33 5.87 5.15 6.24
C ARG A 33 6.90 4.64 5.25
N LEU A 34 6.46 3.95 4.19
CA LEU A 34 7.32 3.43 3.14
C LEU A 34 7.77 4.55 2.19
N ALA A 35 6.93 5.56 1.95
CA ALA A 35 7.31 6.73 1.16
C ALA A 35 8.45 7.53 1.81
N ARG A 36 8.42 7.67 3.14
CA ARG A 36 9.48 8.36 3.90
C ARG A 36 10.86 7.71 3.75
N VAL A 37 10.93 6.41 3.46
CA VAL A 37 12.17 5.67 3.21
C VAL A 37 12.42 5.40 1.73
N GLY A 38 11.69 6.08 0.84
CA GLY A 38 11.86 6.00 -0.61
C GLY A 38 11.39 4.71 -1.26
N ARG A 39 10.61 3.87 -0.56
CA ARG A 39 10.08 2.60 -1.11
C ARG A 39 8.77 2.77 -1.88
N ILE A 40 8.10 3.91 -1.70
CA ILE A 40 6.93 4.34 -2.47
C ILE A 40 7.19 5.79 -2.91
N THR A 41 6.90 6.11 -4.16
CA THR A 41 6.98 7.49 -4.68
C THR A 41 5.64 7.90 -5.28
N GLY A 42 5.34 9.20 -5.22
CA GLY A 42 4.13 9.79 -5.77
C GLY A 42 3.79 11.09 -5.06
N GLU A 43 2.75 11.77 -5.53
CA GLU A 43 2.28 13.02 -4.94
C GLU A 43 1.78 12.80 -3.50
N PRO A 44 2.01 13.74 -2.55
CA PRO A 44 1.57 13.60 -1.16
C PRO A 44 0.07 13.27 -1.02
N ALA A 45 -0.77 13.83 -1.89
CA ALA A 45 -2.21 13.56 -1.91
C ALA A 45 -2.52 12.10 -2.29
N ALA A 46 -1.78 11.52 -3.24
CA ALA A 46 -1.94 10.12 -3.65
C ALA A 46 -1.50 9.16 -2.52
N ILE A 47 -0.42 9.51 -1.81
CA ILE A 47 0.05 8.75 -0.65
C ILE A 47 -1.02 8.75 0.46
N ALA A 48 -1.65 9.90 0.73
CA ALA A 48 -2.72 9.99 1.72
C ALA A 48 -4.00 9.22 1.34
N VAL A 49 -4.29 9.08 0.04
CA VAL A 49 -5.34 8.20 -0.46
C VAL A 49 -4.96 6.74 -0.23
N ALA A 50 -3.72 6.35 -0.53
CA ALA A 50 -3.24 4.99 -0.31
C ALA A 50 -3.27 4.60 1.17
N ASP A 51 -2.90 5.51 2.08
CA ASP A 51 -2.98 5.27 3.53
C ASP A 51 -4.40 4.86 3.95
N ARG A 52 -5.43 5.51 3.39
CA ARG A 52 -6.83 5.15 3.66
C ARG A 52 -7.26 3.86 2.96
N LEU A 53 -6.78 3.62 1.74
CA LEU A 53 -7.12 2.44 0.95
C LEU A 53 -6.61 1.14 1.59
N PHE A 54 -5.39 1.15 2.12
CA PHE A 54 -4.73 -0.02 2.70
C PHE A 54 -4.90 -0.13 4.22
N ALA A 55 -5.54 0.85 4.87
CA ALA A 55 -5.81 0.78 6.30
C ALA A 55 -6.78 -0.35 6.65
N THR A 56 -6.46 -1.09 7.71
CA THR A 56 -7.34 -2.09 8.31
C THR A 56 -7.58 -1.74 9.79
N PRO A 57 -8.82 -1.93 10.32
CA PRO A 57 -9.12 -1.59 11.71
C PRO A 57 -8.52 -2.60 12.71
N VAL A 58 -8.12 -3.78 12.23
CA VAL A 58 -7.53 -4.86 13.02
C VAL A 58 -6.18 -5.20 12.43
N ALA A 59 -5.14 -5.20 13.26
CA ALA A 59 -3.80 -5.55 12.85
C ALA A 59 -3.73 -7.01 12.35
N PRO A 60 -2.96 -7.31 11.30
CA PRO A 60 -2.81 -8.69 10.83
C PRO A 60 -2.04 -9.55 11.83
N TRP A 61 -2.33 -10.85 11.84
CA TRP A 61 -1.75 -11.82 12.77
C TRP A 61 -1.35 -13.11 12.03
N CYS A 62 -0.21 -13.69 12.43
CA CYS A 62 0.23 -15.01 12.00
C CYS A 62 0.05 -16.00 13.17
N PRO A 63 -0.92 -16.93 13.08
CA PRO A 63 -1.24 -17.83 14.18
C PRO A 63 -0.28 -19.00 14.34
N GLU A 64 0.41 -19.38 13.26
CA GLU A 64 1.21 -20.59 13.16
C GLU A 64 2.68 -20.26 12.92
N ILE A 65 3.55 -21.17 13.35
CA ILE A 65 4.99 -21.18 13.03
C ILE A 65 5.20 -22.34 12.04
N PHE A 66 5.86 -22.05 10.92
CA PHE A 66 6.12 -22.97 9.82
C PHE A 66 7.61 -23.27 9.65
#